data_AF-A0A842QIZ8-F1
#
_entry.id   AF-A0A842QIZ8-F1
#
_cell.length_a   1.000
_cell.length_b   1.000
_cell.length_c   1.000
_cell.angle_alpha   90.00
_cell.angle_beta   90.00
_cell.angle_gamma   90.00
#
_symmetry.space_group_name_H-M   'P 1'
#
loop_
_entity.id
_entity.type
_entity.pdbx_description
1 polymer ?
#
loop_
_entity_poly.entity_id
_entity_poly.type
_entity_poly.pdbx_seq_one_letter_code
_entity_poly.pdbx_strand_id
1 'polypeptide(L)'
;MVKHPRYQAQDVGRMEEIPRAFRRYCPDSYQIERVEPKRDKQVIGPIPRPTFRILNEQGNLMAHFHPYGHSECHDETFREIYEKMASDIEKAGISALNRYEKQSGE
;
A
#
# COMPACT_ATOMS: atom_id res chain seq x y z
N MET A 1 15.49 11.10 -9.96
CA MET A 1 14.35 11.58 -10.79
C MET A 1 13.12 11.70 -9.88
N VAL A 2 12.50 12.88 -9.78
CA VAL A 2 11.30 13.08 -8.93
C VAL A 2 10.11 12.44 -9.64
N LYS A 3 9.38 11.55 -8.95
CA LYS A 3 8.19 10.87 -9.51
C LYS A 3 7.14 11.93 -9.88
N HIS A 4 6.55 11.84 -11.08
CA HIS A 4 5.53 12.79 -11.53
C HIS A 4 4.40 12.92 -10.48
N PRO A 5 3.92 14.14 -10.15
CA PRO A 5 2.94 14.37 -9.07
C PRO A 5 1.69 13.47 -9.12
N ARG A 6 1.19 13.17 -10.33
CA ARG A 6 0.11 12.20 -10.57
C ARG A 6 0.35 10.85 -9.89
N TYR A 7 1.55 10.29 -10.02
CA TYR A 7 1.88 9.02 -9.37
C TYR A 7 2.03 9.16 -7.86
N GLN A 8 2.45 10.32 -7.37
CA GLN A 8 2.50 10.56 -5.93
C GLN A 8 1.10 10.58 -5.32
N ALA A 9 0.11 11.15 -6.02
CA ALA A 9 -1.29 11.12 -5.56
C ALA A 9 -1.83 9.69 -5.47
N GLN A 10 -1.55 8.84 -6.47
CA GLN A 10 -1.89 7.42 -6.40
C GLN A 10 -1.23 6.72 -5.22
N ASP A 11 0.09 6.94 -5.04
CA ASP A 11 0.84 6.32 -3.96
C ASP A 11 0.30 6.71 -2.59
N VAL A 12 -0.12 7.97 -2.41
CA VAL A 12 -0.76 8.45 -1.18
C VAL A 12 -2.10 7.75 -0.95
N GLY A 13 -2.94 7.66 -1.98
CA GLY A 13 -4.22 6.95 -1.90
C GLY A 13 -4.05 5.50 -1.46
N ARG A 14 -3.09 4.78 -2.05
CA ARG A 14 -2.76 3.40 -1.65
C ARG A 14 -2.23 3.34 -0.21
N MET A 15 -1.29 4.23 0.15
CA MET A 15 -0.67 4.25 1.48
C MET A 15 -1.69 4.45 2.62
N GLU A 16 -2.68 5.31 2.40
CA GLU A 16 -3.77 5.53 3.38
C GLU A 16 -4.73 4.35 3.46
N GLU A 17 -4.96 3.67 2.33
CA GLU A 17 -5.95 2.60 2.26
C GLU A 17 -5.45 1.28 2.81
N ILE A 18 -4.16 0.94 2.67
CA ILE A 18 -3.59 -0.31 3.19
C ILE A 18 -4.00 -0.60 4.66
N PRO A 19 -3.78 0.30 5.65
CA PRO A 19 -4.19 0.05 7.03
C PRO A 19 -5.71 0.08 7.24
N ARG A 20 -6.48 0.70 6.34
CA ARG A 20 -7.95 0.69 6.39
C ARG A 20 -8.51 -0.63 5.87
N ALA A 21 -8.02 -1.10 4.73
CA ALA A 21 -8.35 -2.40 4.17
C ALA A 21 -7.98 -3.54 5.13
N PHE A 22 -6.81 -3.45 5.78
CA PHE A 22 -6.42 -4.40 6.83
C PHE A 22 -7.48 -4.49 7.94
N ARG A 23 -7.86 -3.34 8.54
CA ARG A 23 -8.89 -3.31 9.60
C ARG A 23 -10.27 -3.78 9.15
N ARG A 24 -10.57 -3.72 7.85
CA ARG A 24 -11.87 -4.15 7.31
C ARG A 24 -11.94 -5.65 7.02
N TYR A 25 -10.82 -6.26 6.60
CA TYR A 25 -10.83 -7.61 6.07
C TYR A 25 -10.01 -8.61 6.87
N CYS A 26 -9.01 -8.16 7.62
CA CYS A 26 -8.16 -9.05 8.42
C CYS A 26 -8.80 -9.27 9.79
N PRO A 27 -9.01 -10.54 10.20
CA PRO A 27 -9.36 -10.87 11.58
C PRO A 27 -8.29 -10.41 12.58
N ASP A 28 -8.66 -10.34 13.86
CA ASP A 28 -7.77 -9.93 14.96
C ASP A 28 -6.53 -10.82 15.15
N SER A 29 -6.56 -12.02 14.56
CA SER A 29 -5.45 -12.97 14.53
C SER A 29 -4.28 -12.52 13.63
N TYR A 30 -4.51 -11.54 12.74
CA TYR A 30 -3.47 -11.00 11.88
C TYR A 30 -2.91 -9.70 12.46
N GLN A 31 -1.68 -9.39 12.08
CA GLN A 31 -0.99 -8.17 12.45
C GLN A 31 -0.49 -7.44 11.21
N ILE A 32 -0.47 -6.12 11.28
CA ILE A 32 0.12 -5.27 10.24
C ILE A 32 1.41 -4.64 10.77
N GLU A 33 2.52 -4.94 10.11
CA GLU A 33 3.82 -4.32 10.37
C GLU A 33 4.10 -3.27 9.30
N ARG A 34 4.49 -2.06 9.73
CA ARG A 34 4.93 -0.99 8.83
C ARG A 34 6.46 -0.92 8.84
N VAL A 35 7.08 -1.29 7.73
CA VAL A 35 8.53 -1.25 7.54
C VAL A 35 8.91 0.04 6.82
N GLU A 36 9.55 0.96 7.54
CA GLU A 36 10.06 2.19 6.95
C GLU A 36 11.21 1.92 5.98
N PRO A 37 11.29 2.64 4.85
CA PRO A 37 12.39 2.49 3.92
C PRO A 37 13.69 2.92 4.61
N LYS A 38 14.78 2.19 4.35
CA LYS A 38 16.11 2.57 4.82
C LYS A 38 16.45 3.95 4.25
N ARG A 39 16.68 4.93 5.13
CA ARG A 39 17.07 6.29 4.75
C ARG A 39 18.53 6.29 4.32
N ASP A 40 18.81 5.97 3.06
CA ASP A 40 20.09 6.37 2.47
C ASP A 40 20.05 7.86 2.19
N LYS A 41 20.96 8.61 2.83
CA LYS A 41 21.03 10.08 2.81
C LYS A 41 21.28 10.69 1.40
N GLN A 42 21.40 9.88 0.35
CA GLN A 42 21.83 10.30 -0.99
C GLN A 42 20.97 9.76 -2.15
N VAL A 43 19.75 9.28 -1.93
CA VAL A 43 18.93 8.78 -3.05
C VAL A 43 18.21 9.93 -3.76
N ILE A 44 18.72 10.33 -4.94
CA ILE A 44 18.02 11.22 -5.88
C ILE A 44 16.96 10.40 -6.64
N GLY A 45 15.83 10.12 -5.99
CA GLY A 45 14.80 9.21 -6.51
C GLY A 45 13.37 9.54 -6.08
N PRO A 46 12.39 8.68 -6.40
CA PRO A 46 11.03 8.78 -5.89
C PRO A 46 11.04 8.87 -4.36
N ILE A 47 10.10 9.64 -3.78
CA ILE A 47 10.03 9.79 -2.32
C ILE A 47 9.83 8.41 -1.71
N PRO A 48 10.75 7.91 -0.86
CA PRO A 48 10.65 6.59 -0.25
C PRO A 48 9.30 6.40 0.45
N ARG A 49 8.74 5.19 0.35
CA ARG A 49 7.47 4.81 0.98
C ARG A 49 7.68 3.57 1.84
N PRO A 50 6.92 3.41 2.92
CA PRO A 50 6.97 2.20 3.73
C PRO A 50 6.38 1.00 2.97
N THR A 51 6.83 -0.19 3.35
CA THR A 51 6.19 -1.46 2.99
C THR A 51 5.33 -1.91 4.16
N PHE A 52 4.12 -2.35 3.88
CA PHE A 52 3.24 -2.93 4.89
C PHE A 52 3.26 -4.44 4.75
N ARG A 53 3.56 -5.15 5.83
CA ARG A 53 3.60 -6.61 5.89
C ARG A 53 2.43 -7.09 6.74
N ILE A 54 1.72 -8.09 6.25
CA ILE A 54 0.66 -8.76 7.00
C ILE A 54 1.23 -10.05 7.55
N LEU A 55 1.17 -10.21 8.87
CA LEU A 55 1.66 -11.37 9.60
C LEU A 55 0.49 -12.11 10.23
N ASN A 56 0.56 -13.44 10.33
CA ASN A 56 -0.39 -14.22 11.13
C ASN A 56 0.02 -14.24 12.62
N GLU A 57 -0.75 -14.95 13.45
CA GLU A 57 -0.50 -15.10 14.90
C GLU A 57 0.88 -15.66 15.24
N GLN A 58 1.45 -16.45 14.34
CA GLN A 58 2.77 -17.09 14.50
C GLN A 58 3.90 -16.18 14.01
N GLY A 59 3.59 -15.00 13.47
CA GLY A 59 4.56 -14.09 12.87
C GLY A 59 4.97 -14.45 11.43
N ASN A 60 4.30 -15.41 10.79
CA ASN A 60 4.58 -15.77 9.39
C ASN A 60 4.06 -14.69 8.45
N LEU A 61 4.85 -14.37 7.43
CA LEU A 61 4.49 -13.38 6.41
C LEU A 61 3.40 -13.96 5.49
N MET A 62 2.24 -13.33 5.49
CA MET A 62 1.08 -13.74 4.67
C MET A 62 1.01 -12.94 3.37
N ALA A 63 1.27 -11.64 3.43
CA ALA A 63 1.28 -10.75 2.29
C ALA A 63 2.12 -9.50 2.56
N HIS A 64 2.51 -8.79 1.50
CA HIS A 64 3.00 -7.42 1.64
C HIS A 64 2.39 -6.49 0.59
N PHE A 65 2.24 -5.22 0.98
CA PHE A 65 1.69 -4.16 0.14
C PHE A 65 2.65 -2.98 0.12
N HIS A 66 3.05 -2.59 -1.08
CA HIS A 66 3.85 -1.40 -1.32
C HIS A 66 2.97 -0.31 -1.94
N PRO A 67 2.95 0.91 -1.39
CA PRO A 67 2.17 2.02 -1.94
C PRO A 67 2.46 2.38 -3.40
N TYR A 68 3.56 1.89 -3.99
CA TYR A 68 3.85 2.09 -5.42
C TYR A 68 3.01 1.21 -6.35
N GLY A 69 2.09 0.40 -5.81
CA GLY A 69 1.20 -0.48 -6.57
C GLY A 69 1.73 -1.91 -6.70
N HIS A 70 2.86 -2.24 -6.06
CA HIS A 70 3.35 -3.61 -5.97
C HIS A 70 2.81 -4.27 -4.69
N SER A 71 2.28 -5.47 -4.81
CA SER A 71 1.88 -6.30 -3.68
C SER A 71 2.05 -7.78 -4.03
N GLU A 72 2.24 -8.61 -3.02
CA GLU A 72 2.45 -10.04 -3.18
C GLU A 72 1.78 -10.80 -2.02
N CYS A 73 1.16 -11.94 -2.35
CA CYS A 73 0.61 -12.89 -1.39
C CYS A 73 1.55 -14.08 -1.27
N HIS A 74 1.99 -14.37 -0.05
CA HIS A 74 2.98 -15.40 0.26
C HIS A 74 2.34 -16.70 0.75
N ASP A 75 1.08 -16.64 1.16
CA ASP A 75 0.33 -17.80 1.65
C ASP A 75 -1.04 -17.90 0.96
N GLU A 76 -1.36 -19.11 0.46
CA GLU A 76 -2.61 -19.42 -0.25
C GLU A 76 -3.86 -19.24 0.62
N THR A 77 -3.77 -19.54 1.92
CA THR A 77 -4.89 -19.41 2.86
C THR A 77 -5.34 -17.96 3.05
N PHE A 78 -4.45 -17.01 2.76
CA PHE A 78 -4.73 -15.58 2.84
C PHE A 78 -5.17 -14.97 1.50
N ARG A 79 -5.17 -15.74 0.41
CA ARG A 79 -5.41 -15.24 -0.96
C ARG A 79 -6.73 -14.47 -1.10
N GLU A 80 -7.81 -14.97 -0.52
CA GLU A 80 -9.11 -14.31 -0.61
C GLU A 80 -9.12 -12.93 0.08
N ILE A 81 -8.50 -12.82 1.26
CA ILE A 81 -8.36 -11.56 1.99
C ILE A 81 -7.44 -10.62 1.21
N TYR A 82 -6.32 -11.14 0.70
CA TYR A 82 -5.37 -10.41 -0.11
C TYR A 82 -6.04 -9.78 -1.34
N GLU A 83 -6.82 -10.52 -2.11
CA GLU A 83 -7.49 -10.02 -3.32
C GLU A 83 -8.49 -8.90 -3.00
N LYS A 84 -9.26 -9.05 -1.92
CA LYS A 84 -10.18 -8.01 -1.43
C LYS A 84 -9.42 -6.73 -1.05
N MET A 85 -8.33 -6.87 -0.29
CA MET A 85 -7.47 -5.75 0.07
C MET A 85 -6.86 -5.08 -1.16
N ALA A 86 -6.26 -5.86 -2.06
CA ALA A 86 -5.59 -5.36 -3.27
C ALA A 86 -6.55 -4.56 -4.16
N SER A 87 -7.79 -5.06 -4.34
CA SER A 87 -8.83 -4.36 -5.09
C SER A 87 -9.16 -2.99 -4.50
N ASP A 88 -9.34 -2.92 -3.19
CA ASP A 88 -9.70 -1.66 -2.51
C ASP A 88 -8.54 -0.66 -2.47
N ILE A 89 -7.32 -1.15 -2.27
CA ILE A 89 -6.11 -0.33 -2.32
C ILE A 89 -5.94 0.29 -3.71
N GLU A 90 -6.14 -0.48 -4.78
CA GLU A 90 -6.00 0.05 -6.14
C GLU A 90 -7.11 1.06 -6.47
N LYS A 91 -8.35 0.78 -6.08
CA LYS A 91 -9.46 1.75 -6.21
C LYS A 91 -9.18 3.06 -5.48
N ALA A 92 -8.58 3.01 -4.29
CA ALA A 92 -8.18 4.20 -3.56
C ALA A 92 -7.07 4.98 -4.27
N GLY A 93 -6.08 4.27 -4.85
CA GLY A 93 -5.05 4.89 -5.70
C GLY A 93 -5.64 5.63 -6.90
N ILE A 94 -6.54 4.98 -7.65
CA ILE A 94 -7.24 5.60 -8.80
C ILE A 94 -8.09 6.80 -8.36
N SER A 95 -8.81 6.66 -7.25
CA SER A 95 -9.65 7.75 -6.72
C SER A 95 -8.84 8.97 -6.32
N ALA A 96 -7.66 8.76 -5.72
CA ALA A 96 -6.75 9.84 -5.36
C ALA A 96 -6.17 10.56 -6.60
N LEU A 97 -5.84 9.81 -7.65
CA LEU A 97 -5.43 10.40 -8.94
C LEU A 97 -6.54 11.27 -9.54
N ASN A 98 -7.76 10.74 -9.61
CA ASN A 98 -8.90 11.46 -10.18
C ASN A 98 -9.19 12.77 -9.42
N ARG A 99 -9.04 12.76 -8.09
CA ARG A 99 -9.17 13.99 -7.27
C ARG A 99 -8.06 15.00 -7.59
N TYR A 100 -6.82 14.55 -7.68
CA TYR A 100 -5.67 15.39 -8.03
C TYR A 100 -5.86 16.03 -9.41
N GLU A 101 -6.33 15.28 -10.41
CA GLU A 101 -6.54 15.77 -11.77
C GLU A 101 -7.65 16.81 -11.85
N LYS A 102 -8.75 16.61 -11.12
CA LYS A 102 -9.83 17.61 -11.03
C LYS A 102 -9.34 18.92 -10.42
N GLN A 103 -8.52 18.85 -9.36
CA GLN A 103 -7.97 20.03 -8.68
C GLN A 103 -6.87 20.75 -9.46
N SER A 104 -6.21 20.08 -10.41
CA SER A 104 -5.11 20.64 -11.21
C SER A 104 -5.58 21.19 -12.57
N GLY A 105 -6.85 20.96 -12.94
CA GLY A 105 -7.45 21.39 -14.20
C GLY A 105 -8.41 22.58 -14.07
N GLU A 106 -8.59 23.10 -12.85
CA GLU A 106 -9.23 24.39 -12.54
C GLU A 106 -8.14 25.45 -12.29
#